data_AF-A0A525JDU5-F1
#
_entry.id   AF-A0A525JDU5-F1
#
_cell.length_a   1.000
_cell.length_b   1.000
_cell.length_c   1.000
_cell.angle_alpha   90.00
_cell.angle_beta   90.00
_cell.angle_gamma   90.00
#
_symmetry.space_group_name_H-M   'P 1'
#
loop_
_entity.id
_entity.type
_entity.pdbx_description
1 polymer ?
#
loop_
_entity_poly.entity_id
_entity_poly.type
_entity_poly.pdbx_seq_one_letter_code
_entity_poly.pdbx_strand_id
1 'polypeptide(L)'
;MQDFIELLGASGAAYRFRRRLTGTPHLPAAGNYVLVQETASGFKVLTVGASLDLSTLRPPSAARTGRRQSHLFTRLNIARAARTAEHEDLAANYQAARLVTDDA
;
A
#
# COMPACT_ATOMS: atom_id res chain seq x y z
N MET A 1 3.43 -11.25 10.55
CA MET A 1 2.65 -10.47 9.56
C MET A 1 2.22 -11.37 8.42
N GLN A 2 0.97 -11.23 7.95
CA GLN A 2 0.41 -12.02 6.84
C GLN A 2 0.94 -11.56 5.47
N ASP A 3 0.83 -12.43 4.47
CA ASP A 3 1.18 -12.12 3.07
C ASP A 3 0.15 -11.24 2.36
N PHE A 4 -1.05 -11.15 2.92
CA PHE A 4 -2.13 -10.30 2.42
C PHE A 4 -2.72 -9.48 3.56
N ILE A 5 -3.18 -8.29 3.22
CA ILE A 5 -4.04 -7.48 4.08
C ILE A 5 -5.28 -7.07 3.29
N GLU A 6 -6.36 -6.86 4.00
CA GLU A 6 -7.59 -6.27 3.48
C GLU A 6 -7.77 -4.90 4.11
N LEU A 7 -7.98 -3.89 3.28
CA LEU A 7 -8.25 -2.52 3.70
C LEU A 7 -9.64 -2.12 3.25
N LEU A 8 -10.37 -1.45 4.13
CA LEU A 8 -11.68 -0.88 3.79
C LEU A 8 -11.47 0.53 3.24
N GLY A 9 -12.13 0.86 2.15
CA GLY A 9 -12.33 2.24 1.71
C GLY A 9 -13.45 2.93 2.48
N ALA A 10 -13.59 4.25 2.32
CA ALA A 10 -14.65 5.02 2.97
C ALA A 10 -16.05 4.63 2.47
N SER A 11 -16.14 4.11 1.25
CA SER A 11 -17.34 3.52 0.66
C SER A 11 -17.78 2.20 1.31
N GLY A 12 -16.92 1.58 2.13
CA GLY A 12 -17.09 0.23 2.66
C GLY A 12 -16.58 -0.89 1.74
N ALA A 13 -16.05 -0.56 0.56
CA ALA A 13 -15.42 -1.53 -0.32
C ALA A 13 -14.15 -2.13 0.32
N ALA A 14 -13.96 -3.45 0.17
CA ALA A 14 -12.79 -4.16 0.67
C ALA A 14 -11.74 -4.37 -0.43
N TYR A 15 -10.52 -3.91 -0.17
CA TYR A 15 -9.40 -3.98 -1.10
C TYR A 15 -8.29 -4.87 -0.54
N ARG A 16 -8.02 -5.98 -1.22
CA ARG A 16 -6.98 -6.93 -0.83
C ARG A 16 -5.64 -6.58 -1.50
N PHE A 17 -4.61 -6.37 -0.68
CA PHE A 17 -3.24 -6.10 -1.11
C PHE A 17 -2.33 -7.26 -0.75
N ARG A 18 -1.28 -7.47 -1.58
CA ARG A 18 -0.25 -8.48 -1.36
C ARG A 18 1.03 -7.83 -0.84
N ARG A 19 1.66 -8.45 0.16
CA ARG A 19 2.92 -7.99 0.72
C ARG A 19 4.03 -8.07 -0.31
N ARG A 20 4.85 -7.02 -0.36
CA ARG A 20 6.10 -7.02 -1.13
C ARG A 20 7.24 -7.50 -0.25
N LEU A 21 7.81 -8.64 -0.64
CA LEU A 21 8.98 -9.20 -0.01
C LEU A 21 10.24 -8.64 -0.66
N THR A 22 11.26 -8.41 0.16
CA THR A 22 12.57 -7.97 -0.30
C THR A 22 13.19 -9.05 -1.19
N GLY A 23 13.80 -8.65 -2.30
CA GLY A 23 14.45 -9.56 -3.25
C GLY A 23 13.52 -10.25 -4.25
N THR A 24 12.21 -10.05 -4.17
CA THR A 24 11.27 -10.58 -5.18
C THR A 24 11.13 -9.60 -6.34
N PRO A 25 11.42 -10.02 -7.59
CA PRO A 25 11.21 -9.18 -8.75
C PRO A 25 9.72 -8.86 -8.92
N HIS A 26 9.44 -7.68 -9.48
CA HIS A 26 8.08 -7.29 -9.82
C HIS A 26 8.03 -6.85 -11.26
N LEU A 27 6.94 -7.22 -11.90
CA LEU A 27 6.67 -6.76 -13.25
C LEU A 27 6.41 -5.24 -13.22
N PRO A 28 6.96 -4.49 -14.18
CA PRO A 28 6.57 -3.10 -14.39
C PRO A 28 5.07 -3.05 -14.70
N ALA A 29 4.30 -2.54 -13.74
CA ALA A 29 2.85 -2.53 -13.82
C ALA A 29 2.29 -1.45 -12.90
N ALA A 30 1.25 -0.77 -13.37
CA ALA A 30 0.54 0.22 -12.58
C ALA A 30 -0.31 -0.43 -11.50
N GLY A 31 -0.54 0.31 -10.41
CA GLY A 31 -1.46 -0.10 -9.37
C GLY A 31 -1.41 0.76 -8.13
N ASN A 32 -2.08 0.28 -7.09
CA ASN A 32 -2.14 0.93 -5.79
C ASN A 32 -1.14 0.26 -4.84
N TYR A 33 -0.65 1.02 -3.88
CA TYR A 33 0.21 0.50 -2.83
C TYR A 33 -0.08 1.16 -1.50
N VAL A 34 0.26 0.46 -0.42
CA VAL A 34 0.16 0.97 0.93
C VAL A 34 1.42 0.62 1.70
N LEU A 35 1.88 1.57 2.52
CA LEU A 35 2.90 1.33 3.52
C LEU A 35 2.20 1.22 4.87
N VAL A 36 2.38 0.11 5.56
CA VAL A 36 1.79 -0.11 6.89
C VAL A 36 2.89 -0.33 7.92
N GLN A 37 2.64 0.08 9.16
CA GLN A 37 3.50 -0.20 10.29
C GLN A 37 2.80 -1.14 11.27
N GLU A 38 3.49 -2.18 11.72
CA GLU A 38 3.00 -3.07 12.76
C GLU A 38 2.73 -2.31 14.06
N THR A 39 1.65 -2.69 14.72
CA THR A 39 1.28 -2.21 16.05
C THR A 39 0.97 -3.42 16.94
N ALA A 40 0.83 -3.20 18.25
CA ALA A 40 0.53 -4.30 19.18
C ALA A 40 -0.80 -5.02 18.87
N SER A 41 -1.76 -4.34 18.23
CA SER A 41 -3.11 -4.85 17.95
C SER A 41 -3.44 -4.98 16.46
N GLY A 42 -2.44 -4.92 15.57
CA GLY A 42 -2.66 -4.96 14.12
C GLY A 42 -1.66 -4.08 13.37
N PHE A 43 -2.14 -3.18 12.52
CA PHE A 43 -1.28 -2.27 11.77
C PHE A 43 -1.88 -0.86 11.68
N LYS A 44 -1.01 0.11 11.42
CA LYS A 44 -1.38 1.47 11.05
C LYS A 44 -0.99 1.71 9.59
N VAL A 45 -1.93 2.21 8.79
CA VAL A 45 -1.62 2.68 7.42
C VAL A 45 -0.86 4.00 7.53
N LEU A 46 0.36 4.03 6.97
CA LEU A 46 1.24 5.19 6.95
C LEU A 46 1.15 5.95 5.62
N THR A 47 1.01 5.21 4.52
CA THR A 47 0.96 5.77 3.17
C THR A 47 -0.11 5.04 2.36
N VAL A 48 -0.89 5.79 1.59
CA VAL A 48 -1.76 5.29 0.52
C VAL A 48 -1.28 5.90 -0.79
N GLY A 49 -0.96 5.05 -1.77
CA GLY A 49 -0.38 5.51 -3.01
C GLY A 49 -0.94 4.86 -4.26
N ALA A 50 -0.82 5.58 -5.37
CA ALA A 50 -1.08 5.10 -6.72
C ALA A 50 0.18 5.32 -7.56
N SER A 51 0.61 4.30 -8.29
CA SER A 51 1.80 4.37 -9.14
C SER A 51 1.55 3.82 -10.54
N LEU A 52 2.25 4.37 -11.52
CA LEU A 52 2.30 3.85 -12.90
C LEU A 52 3.27 2.67 -13.03
N ASP A 53 4.22 2.55 -12.12
CA ASP A 53 5.19 1.45 -12.10
C ASP A 53 5.53 1.01 -10.67
N LEU A 54 4.79 0.01 -10.17
CA LEU A 54 5.00 -0.61 -8.87
C LEU A 54 6.35 -1.34 -8.74
N SER A 55 7.11 -1.55 -9.83
CA SER A 55 8.44 -2.18 -9.78
C SER A 55 9.51 -1.23 -9.25
N THR A 56 9.27 0.08 -9.31
CA THR A 56 10.16 1.13 -8.77
C THR A 56 10.12 1.17 -7.25
N LEU A 57 9.01 0.73 -6.63
CA LEU A 57 8.83 0.73 -5.19
C LEU A 57 9.73 -0.31 -4.52
N ARG A 58 10.34 0.08 -3.39
CA ARG A 58 11.17 -0.80 -2.56
C ARG A 58 10.51 -0.99 -1.20
N PRO A 59 10.37 -2.24 -0.71
CA PRO A 59 9.99 -2.48 0.67
C PRO A 59 10.97 -1.77 1.62
N PRO A 60 10.48 -1.25 2.76
CA PRO A 60 11.37 -0.70 3.78
C PRO A 60 12.33 -1.78 4.31
N SER A 61 13.52 -1.35 4.73
CA SER A 61 14.48 -2.23 5.39
C SER A 61 13.94 -2.73 6.73
N ALA A 62 14.61 -3.73 7.31
CA ALA A 62 14.31 -4.19 8.65
C ALA A 62 14.40 -3.02 9.64
N ALA A 63 13.43 -2.92 10.54
CA ALA A 63 13.43 -1.93 11.59
C ALA A 63 14.60 -2.19 12.54
N ARG A 64 15.21 -1.10 13.02
CA ARG A 64 16.21 -1.15 14.09
C ARG A 64 15.55 -1.68 15.37
N THR A 65 16.34 -2.33 16.23
CA THR A 65 15.90 -2.81 17.55
C THR A 65 15.11 -1.74 18.30
N GLY A 66 13.94 -2.11 18.82
CA GLY A 66 13.03 -1.22 19.54
C GLY A 66 12.10 -0.37 18.66
N ARG A 67 12.18 -0.45 17.32
CA ARG A 67 11.24 0.20 16.40
C ARG A 67 10.27 -0.81 15.79
N ARG A 68 9.06 -0.33 15.49
CA ARG A 68 8.02 -1.11 14.81
C ARG A 68 8.38 -1.32 13.34
N GLN A 69 8.20 -2.55 12.86
CA GLN A 69 8.46 -2.92 11.47
C GLN A 69 7.41 -2.31 10.54
N SER A 70 7.86 -1.78 9.40
CA SER A 70 6.98 -1.36 8.32
C SER A 70 7.02 -2.35 7.15
N HIS A 71 5.95 -2.40 6.37
CA HIS A 71 5.79 -3.32 5.25
C HIS A 71 5.10 -2.63 4.09
N LEU A 72 5.61 -2.88 2.89
CA LEU A 72 4.98 -2.44 1.65
C LEU A 72 4.01 -3.51 1.15
N PHE A 73 2.81 -3.09 0.79
CA PHE A 73 1.80 -3.93 0.17
C PHE A 73 1.34 -3.29 -1.14
N THR A 74 1.08 -4.11 -2.15
CA THR A 74 0.72 -3.65 -3.51
C THR A 74 -0.48 -4.41 -4.04
N ARG A 75 -1.24 -3.74 -4.90
CA ARG A 75 -2.38 -4.29 -5.64
C ARG A 75 -2.27 -3.83 -7.08
N LEU A 76 -2.26 -4.78 -8.01
CA LEU A 76 -2.21 -4.46 -9.44
C LEU A 76 -3.51 -3.79 -9.85
N ASN A 77 -3.40 -2.61 -10.44
CA ASN A 77 -4.54 -1.85 -10.94
C ASN A 77 -4.12 -1.03 -12.17
N ILE A 78 -4.24 -1.68 -13.33
CA ILE A 78 -3.73 -1.16 -14.60
C ILE A 78 -4.63 -0.02 -15.09
N ALA A 79 -5.95 -0.17 -14.95
CA ALA A 79 -6.93 0.81 -15.38
C ALA A 79 -6.85 2.09 -14.52
N ARG A 80 -6.56 3.23 -15.15
CA ARG A 80 -6.42 4.52 -14.46
C ARG A 80 -7.65 4.85 -13.60
N ALA A 81 -8.85 4.71 -14.17
CA ALA A 81 -10.10 5.04 -13.47
C ALA A 81 -10.27 4.22 -12.18
N ALA A 82 -10.04 2.90 -12.24
CA ALA A 82 -10.14 2.04 -11.06
C ALA A 82 -9.02 2.35 -10.04
N ARG A 83 -7.80 2.64 -10.50
CA ARG A 83 -6.67 2.99 -9.62
C ARG A 83 -6.91 4.30 -8.88
N THR A 84 -7.43 5.31 -9.58
CA THR A 84 -7.80 6.60 -8.99
C THR A 84 -8.93 6.45 -8.00
N ALA A 85 -10.02 5.77 -8.37
CA ALA A 85 -11.17 5.57 -7.47
C ALA A 85 -10.78 4.81 -6.19
N GLU A 86 -9.99 3.73 -6.29
CA GLU A 86 -9.50 2.99 -5.12
C GLU A 86 -8.58 3.85 -4.24
N HIS A 87 -7.71 4.67 -4.85
CA HIS A 87 -6.83 5.58 -4.12
C HIS A 87 -7.61 6.62 -3.34
N GLU A 88 -8.57 7.28 -3.99
CA GLU A 88 -9.44 8.29 -3.38
C GLU A 88 -10.27 7.69 -2.24
N ASP A 89 -10.82 6.49 -2.42
CA ASP A 89 -11.65 5.83 -1.41
C ASP A 89 -10.84 5.41 -0.18
N LEU A 90 -9.61 4.91 -0.38
CA LEU A 90 -8.68 4.62 0.72
C LEU A 90 -8.19 5.91 1.39
N ALA A 91 -7.91 6.97 0.62
CA ALA A 91 -7.47 8.25 1.15
C ALA A 91 -8.54 8.88 2.07
N ALA A 92 -9.81 8.76 1.68
CA ALA A 92 -10.93 9.24 2.48
C ALA A 92 -11.08 8.50 3.82
N ASN A 93 -10.78 7.19 3.87
CA ASN A 93 -10.85 6.40 5.09
C ASN A 93 -9.60 6.55 5.98
N TYR A 94 -8.41 6.66 5.37
CA TYR A 94 -7.12 6.72 6.07
C TYR A 94 -6.54 8.13 6.08
N GLN A 95 -7.28 9.10 6.62
CA GLN A 95 -6.94 10.54 6.55
C GLN A 95 -5.59 10.93 7.18
N ALA A 96 -5.10 10.13 8.13
CA ALA A 96 -3.79 10.35 8.76
C ALA A 96 -2.61 9.77 7.95
N ALA A 97 -2.89 9.05 6.86
CA ALA A 97 -1.88 8.49 5.97
C ALA A 97 -1.38 9.56 4.98
N ARG A 98 -0.09 9.48 4.63
CA ARG A 98 0.46 10.26 3.53
C ARG A 98 -0.14 9.78 2.21
N LEU A 99 -0.62 10.69 1.39
CA LEU A 99 -1.10 10.39 0.04
C LEU A 99 0.03 10.58 -0.98
N VAL A 100 0.17 9.65 -1.91
CA VAL A 100 1.15 9.73 -3.01
C VAL A 100 0.48 9.33 -4.32
N THR A 101 0.65 10.15 -5.34
CA THR A 101 0.26 9.82 -6.71
C THR A 101 1.45 10.09 -7.61
N ASP A 102 1.71 9.19 -8.55
CA ASP A 102 2.53 9.54 -9.70
C ASP A 102 1.66 10.46 -10.57
N ASP A 103 1.82 11.77 -10.40
CA ASP A 103 1.18 12.76 -11.28
C ASP A 103 1.72 12.53 -12.71
N ALA A 104 0.80 12.38 -13.65
CA ALA A 104 1.11 12.18 -15.07
C ALA A 104 1.47 13.51 -15.74
#